data_AF-A0A970Q6E9-F1
#
_entry.id   AF-A0A970Q6E9-F1
#
_cell.length_a   1.000
_cell.length_b   1.000
_cell.length_c   1.000
_cell.angle_alpha   90.00
_cell.angle_beta   90.00
_cell.angle_gamma   90.00
#
_symmetry.space_group_name_H-M   'P 1'
#
loop_
_entity.id
_entity.type
_entity.pdbx_description
1 polymer ?
#
loop_
_entity_poly.entity_id
_entity_poly.type
_entity_poly.pdbx_seq_one_letter_code
_entity_poly.pdbx_strand_id
1 'polypeptide(L)'
;MPDNPCNGDLVKSCSAMPGLGTRGETCGTVSGGIMFLGVLYGRDNVTEPRLSYEENKKFVEKMAIATEFGDKYMELKGSTLCKDIHTGVMGKEYEFREFDKLMEFYNAGADKKCQDVVEAAIRLVCDLILDEDGNIISRD
;
A
#
# COMPACT_ATOMS: atom_id res chain seq x y z
N MET A 1 1.16 4.75 -16.71
CA MET A 1 2.64 4.80 -16.73
C MET A 1 3.26 3.39 -16.87
N PRO A 2 3.18 2.73 -18.04
CA PRO A 2 3.80 1.40 -18.22
C PRO A 2 5.29 1.47 -18.63
N ASP A 3 5.73 2.57 -19.25
CA ASP A 3 7.04 2.64 -19.94
C ASP A 3 8.09 3.53 -19.23
N ASN A 4 7.94 3.79 -17.93
CA ASN A 4 8.92 4.58 -17.17
C ASN A 4 10.05 3.68 -16.61
N PRO A 5 11.32 3.87 -16.99
CA PRO A 5 12.45 3.09 -16.46
C PRO A 5 12.63 3.21 -14.93
N CYS A 6 12.03 4.21 -14.28
CA CYS A 6 11.95 4.31 -12.81
C CYS A 6 11.11 3.20 -12.14
N ASN A 7 10.36 2.40 -12.90
CA ASN A 7 9.50 1.35 -12.34
C ASN A 7 10.32 0.23 -11.67
N GLY A 8 11.50 -0.12 -12.20
CA GLY A 8 12.32 -1.20 -11.65
C GLY A 8 12.90 -0.87 -10.27
N ASP A 9 13.49 0.31 -10.12
CA ASP A 9 14.05 0.76 -8.85
C ASP A 9 12.97 1.01 -7.79
N LEU A 10 11.80 1.51 -8.20
CA LEU A 10 10.65 1.66 -7.31
C LEU A 10 10.19 0.30 -6.78
N VAL A 11 9.96 -0.68 -7.66
CA VAL A 11 9.57 -2.04 -7.26
C VAL A 11 10.64 -2.67 -6.36
N LYS A 12 11.92 -2.51 -6.72
CA LYS A 12 13.03 -3.01 -5.90
C LYS A 12 13.05 -2.35 -4.52
N SER A 13 12.79 -1.05 -4.42
CA SER A 13 12.72 -0.33 -3.14
C SER A 13 11.63 -0.88 -2.20
N CYS A 14 10.52 -1.38 -2.77
CA CYS A 14 9.41 -1.96 -2.02
C CYS A 14 9.69 -3.38 -1.50
N SER A 15 10.79 -4.03 -1.92
CA SER A 15 11.15 -5.40 -1.49
C SER A 15 11.27 -5.55 0.04
N ALA A 16 11.61 -4.46 0.73
CA ALA A 16 11.73 -4.45 2.20
C ALA A 16 10.42 -4.11 2.92
N MET A 17 9.31 -3.86 2.21
CA MET A 17 8.04 -3.46 2.81
C MET A 17 7.15 -4.56 3.38
N PRO A 18 7.35 -5.88 3.17
CA PRO A 18 6.58 -6.90 3.87
C PRO A 18 6.68 -6.72 5.39
N GLY A 19 5.57 -6.31 6.04
CA GLY A 19 5.54 -5.94 7.45
C GLY A 19 6.61 -4.90 7.85
N LEU A 20 6.96 -4.01 6.89
CA LEU A 20 8.00 -2.97 6.88
C LEU A 20 9.46 -3.37 7.11
N GLY A 21 9.75 -4.64 6.99
CA GLY A 21 11.07 -5.18 7.27
C GLY A 21 10.93 -6.41 8.13
N THR A 22 9.90 -7.22 7.83
CA THR A 22 9.62 -8.51 8.46
C THR A 22 9.27 -8.42 9.96
N ARG A 23 8.72 -7.27 10.39
CA ARG A 23 8.37 -6.99 11.81
C ARG A 23 6.89 -7.20 12.14
N GLY A 24 6.09 -7.61 11.16
CA GLY A 24 4.64 -7.74 11.32
C GLY A 24 3.88 -6.40 11.41
N GLU A 25 4.55 -5.28 11.13
CA GLU A 25 3.96 -3.93 11.12
C GLU A 25 3.11 -3.70 9.86
N THR A 26 2.94 -2.45 9.43
CA THR A 26 2.10 -2.09 8.27
C THR A 26 2.36 -3.02 7.08
N CYS A 27 1.27 -3.55 6.54
CA CYS A 27 1.32 -4.46 5.41
C CYS A 27 1.87 -3.77 4.15
N GLY A 28 2.66 -4.50 3.36
CA GLY A 28 3.27 -3.95 2.15
C GLY A 28 2.24 -3.45 1.12
N THR A 29 1.03 -4.00 1.13
CA THR A 29 -0.09 -3.55 0.28
C THR A 29 -0.62 -2.19 0.70
N VAL A 30 -0.66 -1.90 2.01
CA VAL A 30 -1.06 -0.60 2.55
C VAL A 30 -0.01 0.44 2.20
N SER A 31 1.26 0.13 2.45
CA SER A 31 2.38 1.02 2.12
C SER A 31 2.46 1.30 0.62
N GLY A 32 2.39 0.27 -0.22
CA GLY A 32 2.42 0.41 -1.67
C GLY A 32 1.22 1.19 -2.23
N GLY A 33 0.01 0.92 -1.71
CA GLY A 33 -1.20 1.65 -2.09
C GLY A 33 -1.09 3.15 -1.77
N ILE A 34 -0.72 3.50 -0.54
CA ILE A 34 -0.53 4.91 -0.13
C ILE A 34 0.59 5.58 -0.94
N MET A 35 1.69 4.88 -1.20
CA MET A 35 2.78 5.41 -2.03
C MET A 35 2.30 5.72 -3.45
N PHE A 36 1.54 4.82 -4.06
CA PHE A 36 1.00 5.04 -5.40
C PHE A 36 0.00 6.20 -5.44
N LEU A 37 -0.88 6.32 -4.44
CA LEU A 37 -1.75 7.49 -4.29
C LEU A 37 -0.95 8.79 -4.14
N GLY A 38 0.18 8.75 -3.44
CA GLY A 38 1.11 9.88 -3.34
C GLY A 38 1.76 10.28 -4.66
N VAL A 39 2.00 9.33 -5.57
CA VAL A 39 2.47 9.63 -6.94
C VAL A 39 1.40 10.36 -7.75
N LEU A 40 0.13 10.01 -7.56
CA LEU A 40 -0.99 10.60 -8.32
C LEU A 40 -1.45 11.95 -7.75
N TYR A 41 -1.61 12.03 -6.44
CA TYR A 41 -2.31 13.16 -5.78
C TYR A 41 -1.44 13.88 -4.74
N GLY A 42 -0.16 13.50 -4.60
CA GLY A 42 0.72 14.06 -3.61
C GLY A 42 1.14 15.50 -3.87
N ARG A 43 2.19 15.92 -3.17
CA ARG A 43 2.77 17.27 -3.31
C ARG A 43 3.42 17.42 -4.69
N ASP A 44 3.23 18.58 -5.30
CA ASP A 44 3.84 18.90 -6.61
C ASP A 44 5.32 19.28 -6.44
N ASN A 45 5.65 19.98 -5.35
CA ASN A 45 7.02 20.33 -4.98
C ASN A 45 7.57 19.34 -3.94
N VAL A 46 8.64 18.62 -4.31
CA VAL A 46 9.29 17.64 -3.45
C VAL A 46 10.58 18.15 -2.77
N THR A 47 11.12 19.29 -3.20
CA THR A 47 12.42 19.82 -2.75
C THR A 47 12.28 20.93 -1.70
N GLU A 48 11.17 21.67 -1.71
CA GLU A 48 10.95 22.77 -0.76
C GLU A 48 9.94 22.39 0.34
N PRO A 49 10.11 22.89 1.58
CA PRO A 49 9.12 22.72 2.64
C PRO A 49 7.87 23.56 2.39
N ARG A 50 6.72 23.12 2.93
CA ARG A 50 5.48 23.91 2.94
C ARG A 50 5.53 24.97 4.02
N LEU A 51 5.47 26.23 3.65
CA LEU A 51 5.67 27.34 4.58
C LEU A 51 4.41 28.21 4.75
N SER A 52 3.45 28.14 3.82
CA SER A 52 2.20 28.91 3.91
C SER A 52 1.01 28.09 4.41
N TYR A 53 0.01 28.79 4.94
CA TYR A 53 -1.27 28.18 5.34
C TYR A 53 -1.98 27.50 4.16
N GLU A 54 -2.05 28.16 3.00
CA GLU A 54 -2.72 27.62 1.81
C GLU A 54 -2.05 26.33 1.29
N GLU A 55 -0.72 26.26 1.30
CA GLU A 55 0.00 25.03 0.92
C GLU A 55 -0.28 23.87 1.89
N ASN A 56 -0.40 24.17 3.18
CA ASN A 56 -0.72 23.16 4.19
C ASN A 56 -2.18 22.71 4.10
N LYS A 57 -3.12 23.63 3.82
CA LYS A 57 -4.52 23.29 3.58
C LYS A 57 -4.67 22.36 2.38
N LYS A 58 -4.06 22.72 1.24
CA LYS A 58 -4.04 21.88 0.04
C LYS A 58 -3.42 20.51 0.29
N PHE A 59 -2.39 20.43 1.13
CA PHE A 59 -1.83 19.14 1.50
C PHE A 59 -2.83 18.24 2.22
N VAL A 60 -3.58 18.78 3.20
CA VAL A 60 -4.60 18.00 3.92
C VAL A 60 -5.64 17.48 2.95
N GLU A 61 -6.13 18.32 2.04
CA GLU A 61 -7.09 17.94 1.00
C GLU A 61 -6.52 16.83 0.09
N LYS A 62 -5.27 16.98 -0.36
CA LYS A 62 -4.56 15.99 -1.18
C LYS A 62 -4.32 14.65 -0.47
N MET A 63 -4.17 14.64 0.86
CA MET A 63 -3.98 13.40 1.64
C MET A 63 -5.28 12.67 1.95
N ALA A 64 -6.44 13.29 1.77
CA ALA A 64 -7.73 12.69 2.11
C ALA A 64 -7.97 11.33 1.44
N ILE A 65 -7.51 11.16 0.19
CA ILE A 65 -7.64 9.88 -0.53
C ILE A 65 -6.79 8.75 0.10
N ALA A 66 -5.63 9.08 0.66
CA ALA A 66 -4.80 8.10 1.35
C ALA A 66 -5.43 7.69 2.69
N THR A 67 -6.07 8.64 3.39
CA THR A 67 -6.89 8.35 4.58
C THR A 67 -8.08 7.47 4.21
N GLU A 68 -8.82 7.81 3.16
CA GLU A 68 -9.97 7.03 2.68
C GLU A 68 -9.57 5.60 2.29
N PHE A 69 -8.43 5.44 1.60
CA PHE A 69 -7.88 4.12 1.31
C PHE A 69 -7.57 3.34 2.59
N GLY A 70 -6.92 3.97 3.57
CA GLY A 70 -6.61 3.34 4.86
C GLY A 70 -7.86 2.85 5.58
N ASP A 71 -8.90 3.68 5.66
CA ASP A 71 -10.17 3.37 6.32
C ASP A 71 -10.91 2.23 5.60
N LYS A 72 -11.04 2.29 4.28
CA LYS A 72 -11.67 1.20 3.50
C LYS A 72 -10.86 -0.09 3.55
N TYR A 73 -9.53 0.00 3.59
CA TYR A 73 -8.67 -1.18 3.74
C TYR A 73 -8.87 -1.83 5.11
N MET A 74 -8.95 -0.98 6.15
CA MET A 74 -9.24 -1.38 7.52
C MET A 74 -10.59 -2.11 7.62
N GLU A 75 -11.64 -1.58 6.97
CA GLU A 75 -12.94 -2.25 6.84
C GLU A 75 -12.85 -3.60 6.08
N LEU A 76 -12.13 -3.63 4.96
CA LEU A 76 -12.03 -4.79 4.08
C LEU A 76 -11.23 -5.95 4.69
N LYS A 77 -10.15 -5.65 5.44
CA LYS A 77 -9.19 -6.64 5.93
C LYS A 77 -9.17 -6.81 7.44
N GLY A 78 -9.81 -5.93 8.20
CA GLY A 78 -9.85 -5.99 9.66
C GLY A 78 -8.53 -5.66 10.34
N SER A 79 -7.46 -5.33 9.59
CA SER A 79 -6.24 -4.66 10.08
C SER A 79 -5.42 -4.08 8.93
N THR A 80 -4.58 -3.08 9.24
CA THR A 80 -3.50 -2.62 8.37
C THR A 80 -2.15 -3.26 8.70
N LEU A 81 -2.07 -4.01 9.81
CA LEU A 81 -0.86 -4.69 10.26
C LEU A 81 -0.74 -6.08 9.60
N CYS A 82 0.44 -6.38 9.08
CA CYS A 82 0.75 -7.60 8.35
C CYS A 82 0.52 -8.85 9.20
N LYS A 83 0.87 -8.80 10.49
CA LYS A 83 0.66 -9.92 11.43
C LYS A 83 -0.80 -10.27 11.67
N ASP A 84 -1.66 -9.27 11.72
CA ASP A 84 -3.10 -9.46 11.93
C ASP A 84 -3.73 -10.00 10.64
N ILE A 85 -3.30 -9.48 9.49
CA ILE A 85 -3.71 -9.99 8.17
C ILE A 85 -3.29 -11.45 8.01
N HIS A 86 -2.07 -11.83 8.40
CA HIS A 86 -1.65 -13.23 8.42
C HIS A 86 -2.60 -14.10 9.24
N THR A 87 -2.98 -13.63 10.43
CA THR A 87 -3.93 -14.35 11.27
C THR A 87 -5.30 -14.49 10.59
N GLY A 88 -5.80 -13.42 9.97
CA GLY A 88 -7.07 -13.44 9.24
C GLY A 88 -7.09 -14.36 8.03
N VAL A 89 -6.01 -14.46 7.25
CA VAL A 89 -5.97 -15.20 5.98
C VAL A 89 -5.30 -16.57 6.06
N MET A 90 -4.43 -16.79 7.05
CA MET A 90 -3.63 -18.01 7.22
C MET A 90 -3.77 -18.66 8.61
N GLY A 91 -4.59 -18.08 9.51
CA GLY A 91 -4.93 -18.66 10.80
C GLY A 91 -3.92 -18.43 11.93
N LYS A 92 -2.77 -17.82 11.65
CA LYS A 92 -1.79 -17.39 12.65
C LYS A 92 -0.87 -16.31 12.09
N GLU A 93 -0.13 -15.63 12.96
CA GLU A 93 1.01 -14.82 12.57
C GLU A 93 2.17 -15.70 12.07
N TYR A 94 2.88 -15.20 11.07
CA TYR A 94 4.11 -15.79 10.55
C TYR A 94 5.26 -14.80 10.68
N GLU A 95 6.37 -15.31 11.17
CA GLU A 95 7.68 -14.68 11.10
C GLU A 95 8.45 -15.32 9.93
N PHE A 96 9.33 -14.56 9.28
CA PHE A 96 10.13 -15.07 8.18
C PHE A 96 11.51 -14.41 8.07
N ARG A 97 12.07 -14.03 9.23
CA ARG A 97 13.45 -13.52 9.39
C ARG A 97 14.51 -14.61 9.31
N GLU A 98 14.08 -15.87 9.43
CA GLU A 98 14.91 -17.06 9.33
C GLU A 98 14.42 -17.91 8.17
N PHE A 99 15.34 -18.63 7.51
CA PHE A 99 15.02 -19.41 6.32
C PHE A 99 13.91 -20.44 6.58
N ASP A 100 14.02 -21.22 7.65
CA ASP A 100 13.02 -22.25 7.98
C ASP A 100 11.64 -21.63 8.26
N LYS A 101 11.61 -20.46 8.88
CA LYS A 101 10.38 -19.69 9.16
C LYS A 101 9.74 -19.14 7.88
N LEU A 102 10.56 -18.65 6.95
CA LEU A 102 10.10 -18.27 5.61
C LEU A 102 9.52 -19.46 4.85
N MET A 103 10.13 -20.64 4.97
CA MET A 103 9.61 -21.86 4.35
C MET A 103 8.29 -22.31 4.99
N GLU A 104 8.13 -22.20 6.32
CA GLU A 104 6.84 -22.45 6.99
C GLU A 104 5.73 -21.55 6.42
N PHE A 105 6.03 -20.27 6.19
CA PHE A 105 5.10 -19.30 5.60
C PHE A 105 4.69 -19.69 4.17
N TYR A 106 5.64 -20.01 3.30
CA TYR A 106 5.32 -20.46 1.93
C TYR A 106 4.60 -21.81 1.89
N ASN A 107 4.99 -22.77 2.74
CA ASN A 107 4.31 -24.07 2.83
C ASN A 107 2.86 -23.96 3.33
N ALA A 108 2.51 -22.86 4.01
CA ALA A 108 1.14 -22.53 4.39
C ALA A 108 0.30 -21.89 3.26
N GLY A 109 0.90 -21.73 2.06
CA GLY A 109 0.27 -21.17 0.86
C GLY A 109 0.33 -19.65 0.77
N ALA A 110 1.36 -19.02 1.33
CA ALA A 110 1.49 -17.57 1.33
C ALA A 110 1.66 -16.95 -0.07
N ASP A 111 2.25 -17.69 -1.00
CA ASP A 111 2.37 -17.32 -2.41
C ASP A 111 1.01 -16.94 -3.01
N LYS A 112 -0.05 -17.67 -2.65
CA LYS A 112 -1.42 -17.38 -3.08
C LYS A 112 -2.15 -16.45 -2.12
N LYS A 113 -2.10 -16.74 -0.81
CA LYS A 113 -2.92 -16.02 0.18
C LYS A 113 -2.48 -14.58 0.38
N CYS A 114 -1.18 -14.29 0.35
CA CYS A 114 -0.71 -12.90 0.37
C CYS A 114 -0.97 -12.21 -0.98
N GLN A 115 -0.90 -12.93 -2.10
CA GLN A 115 -1.27 -12.40 -3.41
C GLN A 115 -2.75 -11.98 -3.45
N ASP A 116 -3.67 -12.75 -2.86
CA ASP A 116 -5.08 -12.37 -2.76
C ASP A 116 -5.28 -11.06 -1.96
N VAL A 117 -4.43 -10.79 -0.96
CA VAL A 117 -4.42 -9.52 -0.22
C VAL A 117 -3.91 -8.38 -1.10
N VAL A 118 -2.88 -8.62 -1.92
CA VAL A 118 -2.35 -7.64 -2.90
C VAL A 118 -3.41 -7.28 -3.93
N GLU A 119 -4.08 -8.27 -4.52
CA GLU A 119 -5.11 -8.03 -5.54
C GLU A 119 -6.30 -7.25 -4.97
N ALA A 120 -6.74 -7.57 -3.76
CA ALA A 120 -7.79 -6.82 -3.09
C ALA A 120 -7.41 -5.35 -2.86
N ALA A 121 -6.16 -5.09 -2.48
CA ALA A 121 -5.65 -3.73 -2.31
C ALA A 121 -5.59 -2.97 -3.64
N ILE A 122 -5.15 -3.62 -4.71
CA ILE A 122 -5.10 -3.03 -6.06
C ILE A 122 -6.50 -2.66 -6.53
N ARG A 123 -7.48 -3.56 -6.38
CA ARG A 123 -8.88 -3.27 -6.73
C ARG A 123 -9.41 -2.08 -5.95
N LEU A 124 -9.16 -2.03 -4.65
CA LEU A 124 -9.55 -0.90 -3.81
C LEU A 124 -8.92 0.42 -4.29
N VAL A 125 -7.64 0.42 -4.66
CA VAL A 125 -6.99 1.60 -5.25
C VAL A 125 -7.66 1.97 -6.57
N CYS A 126 -7.92 1.01 -7.46
CA CYS A 126 -8.62 1.26 -8.72
C CYS A 126 -10.00 1.89 -8.49
N ASP A 127 -10.79 1.35 -7.55
CA ASP A 127 -12.12 1.86 -7.20
C ASP A 127 -12.08 3.32 -6.69
N LEU A 128 -10.96 3.76 -6.11
CA LEU A 128 -10.78 5.12 -5.60
C LEU A 128 -10.30 6.12 -6.65
N ILE A 129 -9.61 5.65 -7.68
CA ILE A 129 -8.91 6.52 -8.64
C ILE A 129 -9.51 6.50 -10.04
N LEU A 130 -10.29 5.48 -10.42
CA LEU A 130 -10.84 5.34 -11.76
C LEU A 130 -12.31 5.75 -11.81
N ASP A 131 -12.71 6.44 -12.86
CA ASP A 131 -14.12 6.65 -13.22
C ASP A 131 -14.70 5.43 -13.96
N GLU A 132 -15.98 5.52 -14.34
CA GLU A 132 -16.70 4.44 -15.06
C GLU A 132 -16.08 4.10 -16.42
N ASP A 133 -15.38 5.05 -17.03
CA ASP A 133 -14.70 4.90 -18.32
C ASP A 133 -13.24 4.43 -18.16
N GLY A 134 -12.77 4.24 -16.92
CA GLY A 134 -11.41 3.80 -16.59
C GLY A 134 -10.36 4.91 -16.65
N ASN A 135 -10.75 6.18 -16.60
CA ASN A 135 -9.84 7.31 -16.51
C ASN A 135 -9.50 7.65 -15.07
N ILE A 136 -8.30 8.19 -14.83
CA ILE A 136 -7.90 8.67 -13.50
C ILE A 136 -8.70 9.93 -13.17
N ILE A 137 -9.41 9.92 -12.04
CA ILE A 137 -10.21 11.02 -11.51
C ILE A 137 -9.27 12.15 -11.07
N SER A 138 -9.40 13.34 -11.66
CA SER A 138 -8.68 14.53 -11.17
C SER A 138 -9.24 14.99 -9.82
N ARG A 139 -8.33 15.42 -8.93
CA ARG A 139 -8.65 15.90 -7.57
C ARG A 139 -7.98 17.26 -7.30
N ASP A 140 -7.77 18.04 -8.34
CA ASP A 140 -7.14 19.37 -8.31
C ASP A 140 -8.09 20.51 -7.89
#